data_AF-A0AAP3CPZ9-F1
#
_entry.id   AF-A0AAP3CPZ9-F1
#
_cell.length_a   1.000
_cell.length_b   1.000
_cell.length_c   1.000
_cell.angle_alpha   90.00
_cell.angle_beta   90.00
_cell.angle_gamma   90.00
#
_symmetry.space_group_name_H-M   'P 1'
#
loop_
_entity.id
_entity.type
_entity.pdbx_description
1 polymer ?
#
loop_
_entity_poly.entity_id
_entity_poly.type
_entity_poly.pdbx_seq_one_letter_code
_entity_poly.pdbx_strand_id
1 'polypeptide(L)'
;MQSQTLLEMTEQMIEAAENGADRYQKGKDSDLSYDFFETIKPAVEENDDLAAHWAKGALEWIKARRPKYVHKEQIETVKDNFLEMVLQSYVHHIHKKRFKDITESVLYTLHAVKDEIAREDSR
;
A
#
# COMPACT_ATOMS: atom_id res chain seq x y z
N MET A 1 -12.34 -1.80 19.27
CA MET A 1 -11.23 -2.13 18.34
C MET A 1 -10.01 -1.37 18.81
N GLN A 2 -8.90 -2.06 19.05
CA GLN A 2 -7.64 -1.37 19.34
C GLN A 2 -7.23 -0.58 18.09
N SER A 3 -6.90 0.70 18.24
CA SER A 3 -6.38 1.51 17.14
C SER A 3 -4.99 1.00 16.77
N GLN A 4 -4.81 0.53 15.53
CA GLN A 4 -3.50 0.13 15.01
C GLN A 4 -2.56 1.35 14.95
N THR A 5 -1.28 1.13 15.20
CA THR A 5 -0.25 2.16 15.07
C THR A 5 0.08 2.44 13.59
N LEU A 6 0.65 3.61 13.32
CA LEU A 6 1.10 3.97 11.97
C LEU A 6 2.14 2.98 11.43
N LEU A 7 3.02 2.47 12.29
CA LEU A 7 4.03 1.48 11.90
C LEU A 7 3.38 0.15 11.51
N GLU A 8 2.47 -0.38 12.33
CA GLU A 8 1.76 -1.63 12.03
C GLU A 8 0.95 -1.54 10.72
N MET A 9 0.27 -0.41 10.47
CA MET A 9 -0.43 -0.21 9.19
C MET A 9 0.55 -0.12 8.01
N THR A 10 1.70 0.53 8.20
CA THR A 10 2.74 0.63 7.16
C THR A 10 3.28 -0.76 6.79
N GLU A 11 3.52 -1.62 7.78
CA GLU A 11 3.99 -2.99 7.57
C GLU A 11 2.94 -3.87 6.89
N GLN A 12 1.67 -3.77 7.30
CA GLN A 12 0.56 -4.46 6.63
C GLN A 12 0.44 -4.06 5.16
N MET A 13 0.59 -2.76 4.84
CA MET A 13 0.56 -2.30 3.45
C MET A 13 1.76 -2.78 2.63
N ILE A 14 2.96 -2.88 3.23
CA ILE A 14 4.14 -3.45 2.56
C ILE A 14 3.89 -4.92 2.23
N GLU A 15 3.43 -5.71 3.20
CA GLU A 15 3.13 -7.13 3.00
C GLU A 15 2.04 -7.31 1.93
N ALA A 16 0.97 -6.49 1.96
CA ALA A 16 -0.07 -6.51 0.94
C ALA A 16 0.46 -6.18 -0.46
N ALA A 17 1.42 -5.25 -0.57
CA ALA A 17 2.04 -4.90 -1.84
C ALA A 17 2.94 -6.01 -2.39
N GLU A 18 3.75 -6.64 -1.54
CA GLU A 18 4.60 -7.77 -1.93
C GLU A 18 3.77 -8.98 -2.36
N ASN A 19 2.77 -9.36 -1.54
CA ASN A 19 1.83 -10.44 -1.86
C ASN A 19 1.02 -10.14 -3.14
N GLY A 20 0.63 -8.88 -3.35
CA GLY A 20 -0.04 -8.43 -4.56
C GLY A 20 0.84 -8.56 -5.80
N ALA A 21 2.14 -8.27 -5.69
CA ALA A 21 3.07 -8.42 -6.80
C ALA A 21 3.27 -9.89 -7.20
N ASP A 22 3.39 -10.78 -6.23
CA ASP A 22 3.46 -12.22 -6.46
C ASP A 22 2.18 -12.75 -7.11
N ARG A 23 1.01 -12.30 -6.62
CA ARG A 23 -0.30 -12.67 -7.17
C ARG A 23 -0.45 -12.21 -8.61
N TYR A 24 -0.07 -10.96 -8.92
CA TYR A 24 -0.08 -10.42 -10.27
C TYR A 24 0.78 -11.26 -11.23
N GLN A 25 2.00 -11.62 -10.82
CA GLN A 25 2.90 -12.43 -11.64
C GLN A 25 2.31 -13.82 -11.91
N LYS A 26 1.80 -14.50 -10.87
CA LYS A 26 1.12 -15.81 -11.03
C LYS A 26 -0.10 -15.72 -11.93
N GLY A 27 -0.92 -14.67 -11.79
CA GLY A 27 -2.10 -14.44 -12.62
C GLY A 27 -1.76 -14.25 -14.10
N LYS A 28 -0.69 -13.49 -14.41
CA LYS A 28 -0.21 -13.34 -15.79
C LYS A 28 0.33 -14.62 -16.41
N ASP A 29 0.92 -15.50 -15.60
CA ASP A 29 1.52 -16.75 -16.10
C ASP A 29 0.49 -17.88 -16.25
N SER A 30 -0.59 -17.86 -15.45
CA SER A 30 -1.55 -18.97 -15.32
C SER A 30 -2.99 -18.64 -15.74
N ASP A 31 -3.24 -17.43 -16.26
CA ASP A 31 -4.57 -16.90 -16.64
C ASP A 31 -5.66 -17.16 -15.58
N LEU A 32 -5.30 -16.94 -14.31
CA LEU A 32 -6.19 -17.19 -13.17
C LEU A 32 -7.34 -16.16 -13.18
N SER A 33 -8.55 -16.63 -12.89
CA SER A 33 -9.71 -15.76 -12.68
C SER A 33 -10.15 -15.85 -11.23
N TYR A 34 -10.25 -14.69 -10.56
CA TYR A 34 -10.74 -14.58 -9.19
C TYR A 34 -12.21 -14.12 -9.19
N ASP A 35 -13.00 -14.63 -8.25
CA ASP A 35 -14.39 -14.22 -8.10
C ASP A 35 -14.49 -12.76 -7.60
N PHE A 36 -15.33 -11.97 -8.26
CA PHE A 36 -15.46 -10.56 -7.95
C PHE A 36 -16.06 -10.30 -6.57
N PHE A 37 -17.13 -11.00 -6.20
CA PHE A 37 -17.87 -10.73 -4.97
C PHE A 37 -17.25 -11.42 -3.75
N GLU A 38 -16.68 -12.60 -3.93
CA GLU A 38 -16.14 -13.41 -2.84
C GLU A 38 -14.65 -13.10 -2.57
N THR A 39 -13.91 -12.55 -3.53
CA THR A 39 -12.46 -12.34 -3.39
C THR A 39 -12.03 -10.91 -3.69
N ILE A 40 -12.33 -10.39 -4.89
CA ILE A 40 -11.78 -9.09 -5.32
C ILE A 40 -12.36 -7.94 -4.50
N LYS A 41 -13.69 -7.87 -4.41
CA LYS A 41 -14.39 -6.78 -3.72
C LYS A 41 -14.02 -6.73 -2.23
N PRO A 42 -14.09 -7.83 -1.45
CA PRO A 42 -13.68 -7.82 -0.05
C PRO A 42 -12.23 -7.36 0.14
N ALA A 43 -11.32 -7.84 -0.70
CA ALA A 43 -9.90 -7.46 -0.62
C ALA A 43 -9.69 -5.97 -0.90
N VAL A 44 -10.37 -5.40 -1.90
CA VAL A 44 -10.29 -3.97 -2.20
C VAL A 44 -10.89 -3.12 -1.07
N GLU A 45 -12.04 -3.53 -0.52
CA GLU A 45 -12.70 -2.82 0.59
C GLU A 45 -11.83 -2.83 1.85
N GLU A 46 -11.27 -3.98 2.23
CA GLU A 46 -10.36 -4.09 3.39
C GLU A 46 -9.10 -3.22 3.21
N ASN A 47 -8.53 -3.21 2.01
CA ASN A 47 -7.32 -2.43 1.72
C ASN A 47 -7.60 -0.93 1.55
N ASP A 48 -8.80 -0.50 1.15
CA ASP A 48 -9.20 0.92 1.14
C ASP A 48 -9.32 1.44 2.57
N ASP A 49 -9.96 0.67 3.46
CA ASP A 49 -10.04 1.02 4.87
C ASP A 49 -8.64 1.12 5.48
N LEU A 50 -7.75 0.14 5.25
CA LEU A 50 -6.36 0.20 5.71
C LEU A 50 -5.63 1.44 5.19
N ALA A 51 -5.68 1.69 3.87
CA ALA A 51 -4.99 2.81 3.24
C ALA A 51 -5.54 4.17 3.70
N ALA A 52 -6.85 4.28 3.94
CA ALA A 52 -7.47 5.50 4.45
C ALA A 52 -7.02 5.81 5.89
N HIS A 53 -6.99 4.81 6.78
CA HIS A 53 -6.52 4.97 8.15
C HIS A 53 -5.03 5.28 8.19
N TRP A 54 -4.22 4.58 7.39
CA TRP A 54 -2.80 4.85 7.26
C TRP A 54 -2.54 6.26 6.75
N ALA A 55 -3.22 6.69 5.67
CA ALA A 55 -3.03 8.02 5.10
C ALA A 55 -3.38 9.12 6.11
N LYS A 56 -4.48 8.96 6.85
CA LYS A 56 -4.84 9.89 7.92
C LYS A 56 -3.74 9.96 8.99
N GLY A 57 -3.28 8.82 9.49
CA GLY A 57 -2.22 8.76 10.50
C GLY A 57 -0.89 9.34 10.01
N ALA A 58 -0.50 9.03 8.78
CA ALA A 58 0.70 9.57 8.13
C ALA A 58 0.60 11.09 7.96
N LEU A 59 -0.55 11.61 7.52
CA LEU A 59 -0.78 13.06 7.37
C LEU A 59 -0.73 13.81 8.71
N GLU A 60 -1.23 13.20 9.79
CA GLU A 60 -1.11 13.75 11.15
C GLU A 60 0.34 13.73 11.62
N TRP A 61 1.05 12.62 11.38
CA TRP A 61 2.47 12.45 11.71
C TRP A 61 3.38 13.45 10.98
N ILE A 62 3.24 13.62 9.66
CA ILE A 62 4.06 14.59 8.91
C ILE A 62 3.84 16.03 9.38
N LYS A 63 2.63 16.39 9.81
CA LYS A 63 2.31 17.72 10.34
C LYS A 63 3.00 17.97 11.68
N ALA A 64 3.03 16.97 12.54
CA ALA A 64 3.61 17.05 13.87
C ALA A 64 5.15 17.00 13.84
N ARG A 65 5.72 16.10 13.02
CA ARG A 65 7.16 15.78 13.03
C ARG A 65 7.97 16.43 11.92
N ARG A 66 7.34 16.80 10.81
CA ARG A 66 7.97 17.38 9.62
C ARG A 66 9.19 16.56 9.15
N PRO A 67 9.00 15.28 8.82
CA PRO A 67 10.07 14.42 8.34
C PRO A 67 10.72 15.02 7.09
N LYS A 68 12.03 14.75 6.93
CA LYS A 68 12.83 15.43 5.89
C LYS A 68 12.49 14.95 4.47
N TYR A 69 12.08 13.69 4.33
CA TYR A 69 11.96 13.01 3.04
C TYR A 69 10.54 12.50 2.73
N VAL A 70 9.56 12.79 3.59
CA VAL A 70 8.16 12.38 3.40
C VAL A 70 7.26 13.60 3.35
N HIS A 71 6.52 13.76 2.25
CA HIS A 71 5.65 14.90 2.00
C HIS A 71 4.19 14.48 1.75
N LYS A 72 3.27 15.43 1.90
CA LYS A 72 1.82 15.21 1.81
C LYS A 72 1.41 14.54 0.50
N GLU A 73 1.98 15.02 -0.60
CA GLU A 73 1.66 14.56 -1.96
C GLU A 73 2.02 13.09 -2.16
N GLN A 74 3.08 12.60 -1.51
CA GLN A 74 3.47 11.20 -1.57
C GLN A 74 2.46 10.32 -0.83
N ILE A 75 1.96 10.75 0.33
CA ILE A 75 0.96 10.00 1.11
C ILE A 75 -0.35 9.86 0.32
N GLU A 76 -0.80 10.96 -0.30
CA GLU A 76 -2.01 10.95 -1.14
C GLU A 76 -1.84 10.04 -2.36
N THR A 77 -0.68 10.09 -3.02
CA THR A 77 -0.34 9.23 -4.16
C THR A 77 -0.29 7.74 -3.79
N VAL A 78 0.21 7.40 -2.60
CA VAL A 78 0.24 6.00 -2.12
C VAL A 78 -1.16 5.44 -1.99
N LYS A 79 -2.13 6.20 -1.48
CA LYS A 79 -3.51 5.70 -1.33
C LYS A 79 -4.08 5.21 -2.67
N ASP A 80 -3.98 6.04 -3.69
CA ASP A 80 -4.56 5.74 -5.01
C ASP A 80 -3.81 4.60 -5.71
N ASN A 81 -2.46 4.66 -5.72
CA ASN A 81 -1.63 3.63 -6.35
C ASN A 81 -1.75 2.28 -5.64
N PHE A 82 -1.90 2.27 -4.31
CA PHE A 82 -2.08 1.03 -3.54
C PHE A 82 -3.38 0.33 -3.91
N LEU A 83 -4.48 1.06 -4.05
CA LEU A 83 -5.75 0.48 -4.48
C LEU A 83 -5.73 -0.01 -5.92
N GLU A 84 -5.12 0.76 -6.83
CA GLU A 84 -4.91 0.30 -8.21
C GLU A 84 -4.11 -1.01 -8.21
N MET A 85 -3.01 -1.07 -7.44
CA MET A 85 -2.16 -2.25 -7.32
C MET A 85 -2.92 -3.46 -6.73
N VAL A 86 -3.70 -3.27 -5.65
CA VAL A 86 -4.51 -4.33 -5.04
C VAL A 86 -5.49 -4.89 -6.07
N LEU A 87 -6.28 -4.04 -6.73
CA LEU A 87 -7.22 -4.49 -7.75
C LEU A 87 -6.50 -5.24 -8.89
N GLN A 88 -5.42 -4.64 -9.42
CA GLN A 88 -4.69 -5.20 -10.55
C GLN A 88 -3.97 -6.49 -10.20
N SER A 89 -3.65 -6.75 -8.94
CA SER A 89 -3.12 -8.04 -8.54
C SER A 89 -4.10 -9.20 -8.79
N TYR A 90 -5.41 -8.95 -8.77
CA TYR A 90 -6.43 -9.96 -9.04
C TYR A 90 -6.90 -9.99 -10.49
N VAL A 91 -7.05 -8.83 -11.14
CA VAL A 91 -7.58 -8.76 -12.53
C VAL A 91 -6.50 -8.72 -13.59
N HIS A 92 -5.29 -8.30 -13.20
CA HIS A 92 -4.08 -8.26 -14.03
C HIS A 92 -4.33 -7.72 -15.45
N HIS A 93 -5.09 -6.64 -15.57
CA HIS A 93 -5.44 -6.03 -16.85
C HIS A 93 -4.34 -5.08 -17.35
N ILE A 94 -3.67 -4.37 -16.44
CA ILE A 94 -2.56 -3.50 -16.81
C ILE A 94 -1.33 -4.29 -17.27
N HIS A 95 -0.41 -3.60 -17.94
CA HIS A 95 0.85 -4.19 -18.38
C HIS A 95 1.87 -4.27 -17.24
N LYS A 96 2.77 -5.26 -17.32
CA LYS A 96 3.80 -5.55 -16.30
C LYS A 96 4.64 -4.32 -15.92
N LYS A 97 4.95 -3.45 -16.88
CA LYS A 97 5.68 -2.21 -16.60
C LYS A 97 4.88 -1.28 -15.69
N ARG A 98 3.62 -0.99 -16.03
CA ARG A 98 2.76 -0.10 -15.23
C ARG A 98 2.55 -0.66 -13.82
N PHE A 99 2.30 -1.97 -13.71
CA PHE A 99 2.15 -2.62 -12.41
C PHE A 99 3.42 -2.47 -11.56
N LYS A 100 4.58 -2.75 -12.15
CA LYS A 100 5.87 -2.56 -11.47
C LYS A 100 6.08 -1.10 -11.02
N ASP A 101 5.82 -0.13 -11.89
CA ASP A 101 6.00 1.30 -11.58
C ASP A 101 5.15 1.72 -10.37
N ILE A 102 3.87 1.29 -10.30
CA ILE A 102 2.99 1.64 -9.16
C ILE A 102 3.42 0.91 -7.88
N THR A 103 3.79 -0.37 -7.95
CA THR A 103 4.26 -1.14 -6.78
C THR A 103 5.55 -0.55 -6.22
N GLU A 104 6.53 -0.22 -7.06
CA GLU A 104 7.78 0.41 -6.62
C GLU A 104 7.53 1.79 -5.99
N SER A 105 6.62 2.59 -6.55
CA SER A 105 6.22 3.89 -5.98
C SER A 105 5.59 3.75 -4.59
N VAL A 106 4.73 2.75 -4.40
CA VAL A 106 4.07 2.45 -3.13
C VAL A 106 5.11 2.01 -2.09
N LEU A 107 5.89 0.97 -2.41
CA LEU A 107 6.89 0.41 -1.50
C LEU A 107 7.93 1.45 -1.08
N TYR A 108 8.42 2.26 -2.02
CA TYR A 108 9.39 3.32 -1.72
C TYR A 108 8.88 4.27 -0.62
N THR A 109 7.63 4.73 -0.74
CA THR A 109 7.06 5.68 0.22
C THR A 109 6.75 5.01 1.56
N LEU A 110 6.26 3.77 1.55
CA LEU A 110 6.01 3.01 2.78
C LEU A 110 7.31 2.74 3.54
N HIS A 111 8.38 2.36 2.86
CA HIS A 111 9.70 2.21 3.48
C HIS A 111 10.24 3.53 4.01
N ALA A 112 10.08 4.64 3.29
CA ALA A 112 10.50 5.95 3.78
C ALA A 112 9.76 6.34 5.08
N VAL A 113 8.45 6.07 5.17
CA VAL A 113 7.67 6.28 6.40
C VAL A 113 8.16 5.37 7.53
N LYS A 114 8.32 4.08 7.26
CA LYS A 114 8.83 3.10 8.24
C LYS A 114 10.20 3.49 8.79
N ASP A 115 11.13 3.89 7.92
CA ASP A 115 12.49 4.26 8.31
C ASP A 115 12.51 5.54 9.15
N GLU A 116 11.69 6.55 8.80
CA GLU A 116 11.62 7.79 9.59
C GLU A 116 11.01 7.52 10.98
N ILE A 117 9.98 6.68 11.09
CA ILE A 117 9.42 6.27 12.39
C ILE A 117 10.48 5.53 13.22
N ALA A 118 11.19 4.56 12.64
CA ALA A 118 12.22 3.80 13.35
C ALA A 118 13.42 4.67 13.81
N ARG A 119 13.79 5.68 13.02
CA ARG A 119 14.81 6.67 13.40
C ARG A 119 14.40 7.52 14.60
N GLU A 120 13.10 7.79 14.75
CA GLU A 120 12.56 8.53 15.89
C GLU A 120 12.56 7.67 17.16
N ASP A 121 12.15 6.40 17.08
CA ASP A 121 12.10 5.49 18.24
C ASP A 121 13.49 5.15 18.80
N SER A 122 14.54 5.33 17.98
CA SER A 122 15.94 5.10 18.38
C SER A 122 16.61 6.30 19.05
N ARG A 123 15.89 7.42 19.26
CA ARG A 123 16.40 8.65 19.90
C ARG A 123 15.85 8.85 21.30
#